data_AF-A0AAD9ZF08-F1
#
_entry.id   AF-A0AAD9ZF08-F1
#
_cell.length_a   1.000
_cell.length_b   1.000
_cell.length_c   1.000
_cell.angle_alpha   90.00
_cell.angle_beta   90.00
_cell.angle_gamma   90.00
#
_symmetry.space_group_name_H-M   'P 1'
#
loop_
_entity.id
_entity.type
_entity.pdbx_description
1 polymer ?
#
loop_
_entity_poly.entity_id
_entity_poly.type
_entity_poly.pdbx_seq_one_letter_code
_entity_poly.pdbx_strand_id
1 'polypeptide(L)'
;MTREMLKACETGDIGKLKELFSAADVLALNTPTERGIDPIPRSGPPATSDLLHSTVTHNHPEILQFLLRTYPSASVASDVLLGSRYANPDLSTLRVLHSHDPSIVNYAMQQADGLDYLLLDYCRDGDPQLAGYLLDNGADPNVEGLPLPNFCPLQIAINSGQPPSLINKLIGCGAKVRVMEVTYAIQKQRMDILELLLSHCQWRAYMRSPRKNMNIALRKAYETEIMELIALVENHIKKEKKQMSCWQFWN
;
A
#
# COMPACT_ATOMS: atom_id res chain seq x y z
N MET A 1 -26.60 -21.29 13.63
CA MET A 1 -26.58 -20.52 12.37
C MET A 1 -25.54 -19.41 12.35
N THR A 2 -25.75 -18.23 12.94
CA THR A 2 -24.78 -17.10 12.90
C THR A 2 -23.34 -17.49 13.23
N ARG A 3 -23.13 -18.10 14.41
CA ARG A 3 -21.80 -18.56 14.87
C ARG A 3 -21.20 -19.63 13.97
N GLU A 4 -22.02 -20.49 13.38
CA GLU A 4 -21.55 -21.59 12.53
C GLU A 4 -21.14 -21.08 11.14
N MET A 5 -21.88 -20.09 10.59
CA MET A 5 -21.52 -19.46 9.32
C MET A 5 -20.21 -18.68 9.46
N LEU A 6 -20.04 -17.94 10.56
CA LEU A 6 -18.78 -17.27 10.86
C LEU A 6 -17.65 -18.28 11.05
N LYS A 7 -17.86 -19.35 11.82
CA LYS A 7 -16.86 -20.41 12.00
C LYS A 7 -16.47 -21.10 10.68
N ALA A 8 -17.43 -21.30 9.78
CA ALA A 8 -17.14 -21.84 8.44
C ALA A 8 -16.27 -20.87 7.62
N CYS A 9 -16.51 -19.55 7.73
CA CYS A 9 -15.66 -18.53 7.13
C CYS A 9 -14.25 -18.50 7.75
N GLU A 10 -14.13 -18.66 9.07
CA GLU A 10 -12.83 -18.70 9.76
C GLU A 10 -12.01 -19.94 9.36
N THR A 11 -12.67 -21.09 9.21
CA THR A 11 -12.02 -22.39 8.97
C THR A 11 -11.84 -22.76 7.51
N GLY A 12 -12.42 -21.99 6.58
CA GLY A 12 -12.35 -22.29 5.14
C GLY A 12 -13.32 -23.37 4.67
N ASP A 13 -14.32 -23.75 5.48
CA ASP A 13 -15.27 -24.80 5.15
C ASP A 13 -16.41 -24.29 4.25
N ILE A 14 -16.12 -24.15 2.96
CA ILE A 14 -17.10 -23.71 1.95
C ILE A 14 -18.28 -24.68 1.80
N GLY A 15 -18.06 -25.98 2.03
CA GLY A 15 -19.11 -26.99 1.98
C GLY A 15 -20.14 -26.74 3.06
N LYS A 16 -19.68 -26.59 4.31
CA LYS A 16 -20.54 -26.26 5.44
C LYS A 16 -21.23 -24.91 5.28
N LEU A 17 -20.52 -23.91 4.74
CA LEU A 17 -21.11 -22.60 4.48
C LEU A 17 -22.28 -22.70 3.50
N LYS A 18 -22.12 -23.43 2.38
CA LYS A 18 -23.18 -23.63 1.38
C LYS A 18 -24.39 -24.37 1.94
N GLU A 19 -24.18 -25.39 2.77
CA GLU A 19 -25.27 -26.07 3.50
C GLU A 19 -26.07 -25.09 4.37
N LEU A 20 -25.37 -24.27 5.16
CA LEU A 20 -25.99 -23.30 6.06
C LEU A 20 -26.75 -22.21 5.29
N PHE A 21 -26.22 -21.74 4.17
CA PHE A 21 -26.92 -20.78 3.29
C PHE A 21 -28.21 -21.37 2.71
N SER A 22 -28.17 -22.63 2.30
CA SER A 22 -29.33 -23.34 1.73
C SER A 22 -30.41 -23.57 2.79
N ALA A 23 -30.01 -23.97 4.01
CA ALA A 23 -30.94 -24.19 5.13
C ALA A 23 -31.61 -22.89 5.61
N ALA A 24 -30.98 -21.75 5.38
CA ALA A 24 -31.46 -20.45 5.81
C ALA A 24 -32.28 -19.69 4.75
N ASP A 25 -32.44 -20.26 3.54
CA ASP A 25 -33.05 -19.62 2.36
C ASP A 25 -32.42 -18.27 1.98
N VAL A 26 -31.13 -18.11 2.32
CA VAL A 26 -30.40 -16.83 2.19
C VAL A 26 -30.01 -16.56 0.74
N LEU A 27 -29.87 -17.61 -0.07
CA LEU A 27 -29.52 -17.50 -1.50
C LEU A 27 -30.57 -16.76 -2.33
N ALA A 28 -31.82 -16.68 -1.85
CA ALA A 28 -32.90 -15.99 -2.54
C ALA A 28 -32.84 -14.45 -2.38
N LEU A 29 -32.11 -13.95 -1.38
CA LEU A 29 -32.19 -12.55 -0.99
C LEU A 29 -31.39 -11.63 -1.92
N ASN A 30 -30.28 -12.10 -2.54
CA ASN A 30 -29.36 -11.33 -3.43
C ASN A 30 -28.91 -9.96 -2.90
N THR A 31 -29.30 -9.58 -1.70
CA THR A 31 -29.05 -8.30 -1.05
C THR A 31 -28.20 -8.54 0.18
N PRO A 32 -27.17 -7.71 0.41
CA PRO A 32 -26.37 -7.78 1.61
C PRO A 32 -27.25 -7.66 2.86
N THR A 33 -27.05 -8.55 3.83
CA THR A 33 -27.70 -8.41 5.13
C THR A 33 -27.02 -7.27 5.89
N GLU A 34 -27.77 -6.22 6.20
CA GLU A 34 -27.26 -5.06 6.94
C GLU A 34 -26.96 -5.42 8.40
N ARG A 35 -25.97 -4.72 8.98
CA ARG A 35 -25.67 -4.82 10.41
C ARG A 35 -26.77 -4.07 11.17
N GLY A 36 -27.64 -4.82 11.85
CA GLY A 36 -28.63 -4.23 12.76
C GLY A 36 -27.96 -3.47 13.92
N ILE A 37 -28.74 -2.65 14.63
CA ILE A 37 -28.28 -1.89 15.82
C ILE A 37 -27.82 -2.84 16.94
N ASP A 38 -28.32 -4.08 16.97
CA ASP A 38 -27.87 -5.11 17.89
C ASP A 38 -26.59 -5.80 17.40
N PRO A 39 -25.55 -5.95 18.25
CA PRO A 39 -24.22 -6.41 17.82
C PRO A 39 -24.19 -7.79 17.14
N ILE A 40 -25.20 -8.63 17.36
CA ILE A 40 -25.39 -9.92 16.69
C ILE A 40 -26.89 -10.24 16.75
N PRO A 41 -27.60 -10.41 15.62
CA PRO A 41 -28.94 -10.99 15.64
C PRO A 41 -28.88 -12.37 16.29
N ARG A 42 -29.53 -12.55 17.44
CA ARG A 42 -29.59 -13.86 18.13
C ARG A 42 -30.35 -14.91 17.32
N SER A 43 -31.12 -14.49 16.33
CA SER A 43 -31.77 -15.34 15.34
C SER A 43 -31.59 -14.75 13.94
N GLY A 44 -31.09 -15.54 12.99
CA GLY A 44 -30.90 -15.14 11.59
C GLY A 44 -29.48 -15.33 11.07
N PRO A 45 -29.23 -15.09 9.77
CA PRO A 45 -27.89 -15.07 9.20
C PRO A 45 -27.09 -13.86 9.75
N PRO A 46 -25.75 -13.95 9.83
CA PRO A 46 -24.91 -12.81 10.17
C PRO A 46 -24.97 -11.73 9.07
N ALA A 47 -24.53 -10.52 9.40
CA ALA A 47 -24.39 -9.47 8.40
C ALA A 47 -23.36 -9.89 7.34
N THR A 48 -23.58 -9.49 6.08
CA THR A 48 -22.66 -9.83 4.99
C THR A 48 -21.26 -9.27 5.25
N SER A 49 -21.17 -8.09 5.87
CA SER A 49 -19.89 -7.48 6.27
C SER A 49 -19.12 -8.32 7.29
N ASP A 50 -19.80 -9.01 8.22
CA ASP A 50 -19.13 -9.87 9.21
C ASP A 50 -18.58 -11.15 8.55
N LEU A 51 -19.34 -11.73 7.60
CA LEU A 51 -18.87 -12.88 6.81
C LEU A 51 -17.66 -12.50 5.95
N LEU A 52 -17.74 -11.37 5.23
CA LEU A 52 -16.64 -10.87 4.41
C LEU A 52 -15.41 -10.56 5.28
N HIS A 53 -15.58 -9.91 6.44
CA HIS A 53 -14.48 -9.57 7.34
C HIS A 53 -13.77 -10.82 7.86
N SER A 54 -14.53 -11.80 8.35
CA SER A 54 -14.00 -13.06 8.81
C SER A 54 -13.22 -13.78 7.70
N THR A 55 -13.78 -13.82 6.49
CA THR A 55 -13.19 -14.48 5.33
C THR A 55 -11.88 -13.82 4.87
N VAL A 56 -11.84 -12.49 4.81
CA VAL A 56 -10.64 -11.72 4.45
C VAL A 56 -9.56 -11.91 5.51
N THR A 57 -9.91 -11.77 6.79
CA THR A 57 -8.96 -11.92 7.92
C THR A 57 -8.29 -13.29 7.96
N HIS A 58 -8.99 -14.33 7.50
CA HIS A 58 -8.48 -15.70 7.48
C HIS A 58 -8.00 -16.17 6.10
N ASN A 59 -7.97 -15.28 5.09
CA ASN A 59 -7.44 -15.56 3.75
C ASN A 59 -8.09 -16.75 3.02
N HIS A 60 -9.42 -16.78 2.97
CA HIS A 60 -10.17 -17.82 2.26
C HIS A 60 -10.77 -17.31 0.94
N PRO A 61 -9.99 -17.19 -0.15
CA PRO A 61 -10.43 -16.57 -1.40
C PRO A 61 -11.61 -17.31 -2.06
N GLU A 62 -11.73 -18.62 -1.88
CA GLU A 62 -12.85 -19.40 -2.42
C GLU A 62 -14.18 -19.06 -1.75
N ILE A 63 -14.17 -18.92 -0.42
CA ILE A 63 -15.34 -18.45 0.34
C ILE A 63 -15.66 -17.01 -0.03
N LEU A 64 -14.63 -16.16 -0.15
CA LEU A 64 -14.82 -14.76 -0.52
C LEU A 64 -15.49 -14.64 -1.89
N GLN A 65 -15.01 -15.40 -2.88
CA GLN A 65 -15.59 -15.44 -4.21
C GLN A 65 -17.03 -15.94 -4.18
N PHE A 66 -17.34 -16.95 -3.37
CA PHE A 66 -18.71 -17.42 -3.17
C PHE A 66 -19.61 -16.33 -2.58
N LEU A 67 -19.16 -15.63 -1.55
CA LEU A 67 -19.92 -14.56 -0.90
C LEU A 67 -20.18 -13.39 -1.86
N LEU A 68 -19.17 -12.94 -2.60
CA LEU A 68 -19.32 -11.82 -3.55
C LEU A 68 -20.18 -12.17 -4.76
N ARG A 69 -20.18 -13.44 -5.20
CA ARG A 69 -21.16 -13.91 -6.20
C ARG A 69 -22.58 -13.96 -5.67
N THR A 70 -22.74 -14.29 -4.39
CA THR A 70 -24.06 -14.34 -3.72
C THR A 70 -24.59 -12.94 -3.43
N TYR A 71 -23.70 -11.98 -3.14
CA TYR A 71 -24.03 -10.59 -2.86
C TYR A 71 -23.24 -9.64 -3.79
N PRO A 72 -23.62 -9.52 -5.08
CA PRO A 72 -22.88 -8.71 -6.04
C PRO A 72 -22.80 -7.22 -5.68
N SER A 73 -23.77 -6.72 -4.91
CA SER A 73 -23.79 -5.32 -4.44
C SER A 73 -23.09 -5.10 -3.11
N ALA A 74 -22.46 -6.13 -2.53
CA ALA A 74 -21.71 -5.97 -1.28
C ALA A 74 -20.51 -5.04 -1.50
N SER A 75 -20.41 -4.01 -0.66
CA SER A 75 -19.25 -3.12 -0.63
C SER A 75 -18.06 -3.85 -0.01
N VAL A 76 -16.94 -3.86 -0.72
CA VAL A 76 -15.65 -4.40 -0.25
C VAL A 76 -14.68 -3.31 0.21
N ALA A 77 -14.86 -2.09 -0.28
CA ALA A 77 -14.12 -0.89 0.12
C ALA A 77 -14.72 -0.31 1.41
N SER A 78 -14.53 -1.01 2.54
CA SER A 78 -14.94 -0.51 3.85
C SER A 78 -13.83 -0.66 4.89
N ASP A 79 -13.82 0.25 5.87
CA ASP A 79 -12.83 0.27 6.94
C ASP A 79 -12.88 -1.02 7.79
N VAL A 80 -14.04 -1.69 7.80
CA VAL A 80 -14.20 -2.98 8.47
C VAL A 80 -13.46 -4.09 7.72
N LEU A 81 -13.43 -4.06 6.38
CA LEU A 81 -12.87 -5.12 5.56
C LEU A 81 -11.38 -4.93 5.26
N LEU A 82 -11.02 -3.72 4.83
CA LEU A 82 -9.65 -3.38 4.43
C LEU A 82 -8.97 -2.48 5.46
N GLY A 83 -9.75 -1.83 6.33
CA GLY A 83 -9.23 -0.86 7.29
C GLY A 83 -8.78 -1.40 8.64
N SER A 84 -8.91 -2.71 8.86
CA SER A 84 -8.26 -3.34 10.00
C SER A 84 -6.86 -3.78 9.58
N ARG A 85 -5.82 -3.31 10.29
CA ARG A 85 -4.44 -3.85 10.17
C ARG A 85 -4.36 -5.38 10.31
N TYR A 86 -5.43 -6.01 10.81
CA TYR A 86 -5.59 -7.43 11.03
C TYR A 86 -6.12 -8.20 9.81
N ALA A 87 -6.76 -7.53 8.86
CA ALA A 87 -7.32 -8.18 7.68
C ALA A 87 -6.23 -8.74 6.75
N ASN A 88 -5.02 -8.16 6.78
CA ASN A 88 -3.82 -8.45 5.98
C ASN A 88 -4.04 -9.52 4.87
N PRO A 89 -4.80 -9.17 3.81
CA PRO A 89 -5.18 -10.14 2.81
C PRO A 89 -3.95 -10.61 2.06
N ASP A 90 -3.87 -11.91 1.82
CA ASP A 90 -2.90 -12.48 0.91
C ASP A 90 -3.19 -12.04 -0.53
N LEU A 91 -2.25 -12.31 -1.43
CA LEU A 91 -2.38 -11.91 -2.82
C LEU A 91 -3.61 -12.52 -3.49
N SER A 92 -3.99 -13.74 -3.10
CA SER A 92 -5.17 -14.43 -3.65
C SER A 92 -6.46 -13.73 -3.25
N THR A 93 -6.59 -13.39 -1.97
CA THR A 93 -7.73 -12.66 -1.39
C THR A 93 -7.83 -11.26 -1.98
N LEU A 94 -6.72 -10.53 -2.07
CA LEU A 94 -6.67 -9.20 -2.69
C LEU A 94 -7.09 -9.25 -4.16
N ARG A 95 -6.72 -10.29 -4.92
CA ARG A 95 -7.16 -10.47 -6.31
C ARG A 95 -8.66 -10.67 -6.43
N VAL A 96 -9.27 -11.43 -5.53
CA VAL A 96 -10.73 -11.62 -5.52
C VAL A 96 -11.43 -10.29 -5.20
N LEU A 97 -10.96 -9.54 -4.20
CA LEU A 97 -11.49 -8.21 -3.90
C LEU A 97 -11.33 -7.25 -5.09
N HIS A 98 -10.15 -7.21 -5.71
CA HIS A 98 -9.87 -6.33 -6.85
C HIS A 98 -10.72 -6.67 -8.08
N SER A 99 -10.97 -7.96 -8.32
CA SER A 99 -11.82 -8.42 -9.41
C SER A 99 -13.29 -8.01 -9.22
N HIS A 100 -13.73 -7.87 -7.96
CA HIS A 100 -15.07 -7.43 -7.61
C HIS A 100 -15.20 -5.90 -7.63
N ASP A 101 -14.19 -5.20 -7.08
CA ASP A 101 -14.14 -3.75 -7.04
C ASP A 101 -12.72 -3.26 -7.40
N PRO A 102 -12.51 -2.79 -8.64
CA PRO A 102 -11.21 -2.29 -9.08
C PRO A 102 -10.72 -1.07 -8.28
N SER A 103 -11.62 -0.32 -7.64
CA SER A 103 -11.25 0.93 -6.95
C SER A 103 -10.41 0.69 -5.69
N ILE A 104 -10.39 -0.55 -5.16
CA ILE A 104 -9.66 -0.88 -3.93
C ILE A 104 -8.15 -0.59 -4.02
N VAL A 105 -7.59 -0.53 -5.24
CA VAL A 105 -6.16 -0.27 -5.43
C VAL A 105 -5.74 1.13 -4.96
N ASN A 106 -6.69 2.06 -4.92
CA ASN A 106 -6.52 3.41 -4.37
C ASN A 106 -7.38 3.62 -3.11
N TYR A 107 -7.72 2.53 -2.41
CA TYR A 107 -8.50 2.60 -1.17
C TYR A 107 -7.79 3.46 -0.14
N ALA A 108 -8.53 4.40 0.44
CA ALA A 108 -8.09 5.30 1.49
C ALA A 108 -9.02 5.18 2.69
N MET A 109 -8.42 4.98 3.85
CA MET A 109 -9.10 4.88 5.13
C MET A 109 -9.09 6.22 5.83
N GLN A 110 -10.23 6.61 6.39
CA GLN A 110 -10.28 7.79 7.25
C GLN A 110 -9.77 7.44 8.65
N GLN A 111 -8.61 7.97 9.00
CA GLN A 111 -8.05 8.01 10.34
C GLN A 111 -8.40 9.33 11.04
N ALA A 112 -8.19 9.37 12.36
CA ALA A 112 -8.45 10.56 13.17
C ALA A 112 -7.62 11.77 12.74
N ASP A 113 -6.44 11.54 12.19
CA ASP A 113 -5.48 12.53 11.73
C ASP A 113 -5.41 12.67 10.20
N GLY A 114 -6.16 11.86 9.44
CA GLY A 114 -6.28 12.01 7.98
C GLY A 114 -6.51 10.72 7.19
N LEU A 115 -6.07 10.68 5.93
CA LEU A 115 -6.23 9.50 5.07
C LEU A 115 -4.99 8.59 5.13
N ASP A 116 -5.21 7.29 5.29
CA ASP A 116 -4.18 6.25 5.11
C ASP A 116 -4.55 5.38 3.91
N TYR A 117 -3.68 5.33 2.90
CA TYR A 117 -3.92 4.56 1.68
C TYR A 117 -3.37 3.15 1.84
N LEU A 118 -4.06 2.15 1.28
CA LEU A 118 -3.63 0.75 1.35
C LEU A 118 -2.17 0.54 0.89
N LEU A 119 -1.73 1.29 -0.13
CA LEU A 119 -0.35 1.28 -0.59
C LEU A 119 0.66 1.75 0.48
N LEU A 120 0.30 2.74 1.30
CA LEU A 120 1.18 3.25 2.36
C LEU A 120 1.42 2.18 3.43
N ASP A 121 0.38 1.42 3.81
CA ASP A 121 0.49 0.32 4.76
C ASP A 121 1.44 -0.78 4.27
N TYR A 122 1.29 -1.21 3.02
CA TYR A 122 2.18 -2.22 2.44
C TYR A 122 3.62 -1.72 2.24
N CYS A 123 3.81 -0.43 1.99
CA CYS A 123 5.15 0.16 2.00
C CYS A 123 5.74 0.29 3.41
N ARG A 124 4.91 0.40 4.46
CA ARG A 124 5.36 0.60 5.83
C ARG A 124 5.85 -0.69 6.46
N ASP A 125 4.96 -1.67 6.59
CA ASP A 125 5.25 -2.90 7.34
C ASP A 125 4.68 -4.16 6.66
N GLY A 126 4.08 -4.01 5.47
CA GLY A 126 3.42 -5.10 4.76
C GLY A 126 4.29 -5.83 3.73
N ASP A 127 3.65 -6.76 3.00
CA ASP A 127 4.31 -7.58 1.99
C ASP A 127 4.63 -6.74 0.72
N PRO A 128 5.91 -6.65 0.30
CA PRO A 128 6.31 -5.98 -0.93
C PRO A 128 5.59 -6.48 -2.18
N GLN A 129 5.16 -7.75 -2.21
CA GLN A 129 4.41 -8.33 -3.32
C GLN A 129 3.00 -7.73 -3.42
N LEU A 130 2.36 -7.43 -2.29
CA LEU A 130 1.05 -6.78 -2.26
C LEU A 130 1.16 -5.33 -2.71
N ALA A 131 2.13 -4.57 -2.19
CA ALA A 131 2.43 -3.23 -2.70
C ALA A 131 2.72 -3.27 -4.21
N GLY A 132 3.50 -4.25 -4.66
CA GLY A 132 3.80 -4.46 -6.07
C GLY A 132 2.54 -4.74 -6.89
N TYR A 133 1.62 -5.55 -6.39
CA TYR A 133 0.36 -5.83 -7.07
C TYR A 133 -0.51 -4.58 -7.19
N LEU A 134 -0.62 -3.77 -6.13
CA LEU A 134 -1.35 -2.50 -6.18
C LEU A 134 -0.78 -1.57 -7.26
N LEU A 135 0.54 -1.44 -7.32
CA LEU A 135 1.23 -0.63 -8.31
C LEU A 135 1.01 -1.12 -9.75
N ASP A 136 1.06 -2.43 -9.98
CA ASP A 136 0.77 -3.02 -11.31
C ASP A 136 -0.66 -2.74 -11.79
N ASN A 137 -1.57 -2.47 -10.85
CA ASN A 137 -2.98 -2.23 -11.11
C ASN A 137 -3.40 -0.76 -10.94
N GLY A 138 -2.43 0.17 -10.97
CA GLY A 138 -2.72 1.61 -11.07
C GLY A 138 -2.92 2.33 -9.73
N ALA A 139 -2.39 1.78 -8.63
CA ALA A 139 -2.24 2.56 -7.40
C ALA A 139 -1.31 3.75 -7.63
N ASP A 140 -1.71 4.95 -7.20
CA ASP A 140 -0.89 6.15 -7.35
C ASP A 140 0.32 6.10 -6.39
N PRO A 141 1.57 6.08 -6.91
CA PRO A 141 2.76 6.00 -6.07
C PRO A 141 3.09 7.33 -5.37
N ASN A 142 2.33 8.39 -5.61
CA ASN A 142 2.50 9.71 -5.01
C ASN A 142 1.35 10.10 -4.05
N VAL A 143 0.50 9.16 -3.65
CA VAL A 143 -0.50 9.42 -2.61
C VAL A 143 0.17 10.00 -1.37
N GLU A 144 -0.40 11.06 -0.81
CA GLU A 144 0.10 11.67 0.42
C GLU A 144 -0.81 11.24 1.57
N GLY A 145 -0.23 10.46 2.48
CA GLY A 145 -0.87 10.13 3.74
C GLY A 145 -0.67 11.24 4.77
N LEU A 146 -1.54 11.25 5.77
CA LEU A 146 -1.39 12.07 6.97
C LEU A 146 -0.78 11.22 8.11
N PRO A 147 -0.23 11.82 9.19
CA PRO A 147 -0.32 13.22 9.61
C PRO A 147 0.76 14.16 9.06
N LEU A 148 1.79 13.65 8.38
CA LEU A 148 2.94 14.47 7.98
C LEU A 148 2.88 14.84 6.49
N PRO A 149 3.11 16.11 6.12
CA PRO A 149 3.26 16.46 4.71
C PRO A 149 4.45 15.69 4.11
N ASN A 150 4.30 15.24 2.86
CA ASN A 150 5.26 14.40 2.13
C ASN A 150 5.34 12.94 2.57
N PHE A 151 4.39 12.44 3.38
CA PHE A 151 4.32 11.02 3.74
C PHE A 151 3.79 10.20 2.55
N CYS A 152 4.67 9.93 1.58
CA CYS A 152 4.35 9.20 0.36
C CYS A 152 4.93 7.77 0.38
N PRO A 153 4.42 6.86 -0.48
CA PRO A 153 4.84 5.46 -0.52
C PRO A 153 6.36 5.27 -0.61
N LEU A 154 7.04 6.06 -1.45
CA LEU A 154 8.50 5.98 -1.63
C LEU A 154 9.26 6.34 -0.35
N GLN A 155 8.88 7.42 0.33
CA GLN A 155 9.54 7.83 1.57
C GLN A 155 9.34 6.80 2.69
N ILE A 156 8.11 6.28 2.82
CA ILE A 156 7.81 5.22 3.80
C ILE A 156 8.66 3.98 3.51
N ALA A 157 8.67 3.51 2.27
CA ALA A 157 9.39 2.30 1.88
C ALA A 157 10.91 2.42 2.15
N ILE A 158 11.50 3.58 1.91
CA ILE A 158 12.90 3.87 2.25
C ILE A 158 13.12 3.77 3.77
N ASN A 159 12.27 4.46 4.56
CA ASN A 159 12.39 4.55 6.01
C ASN A 159 12.17 3.20 6.71
N SER A 160 11.27 2.39 6.17
CA SER A 160 10.93 1.05 6.68
C SER A 160 11.88 -0.06 6.23
N GLY A 161 12.89 0.24 5.40
CA GLY A 161 13.83 -0.81 4.97
C GLY A 161 13.28 -1.74 3.89
N GLN A 162 12.24 -1.35 3.15
CA GLN A 162 11.65 -2.17 2.07
C GLN A 162 12.68 -2.51 0.98
N PRO A 163 12.55 -3.67 0.31
CA PRO A 163 13.57 -4.17 -0.61
C PRO A 163 13.77 -3.27 -1.83
N PRO A 164 14.98 -3.24 -2.41
CA PRO A 164 15.27 -2.46 -3.62
C PRO A 164 14.31 -2.71 -4.78
N SER A 165 13.78 -3.93 -4.92
CA SER A 165 12.81 -4.28 -5.96
C SER A 165 11.51 -3.46 -5.85
N LEU A 166 10.99 -3.25 -4.64
CA LEU A 166 9.81 -2.42 -4.41
C LEU A 166 10.12 -0.94 -4.64
N ILE A 167 11.28 -0.47 -4.16
CA ILE A 167 11.73 0.92 -4.39
C ILE A 167 11.85 1.22 -5.89
N ASN A 168 12.49 0.33 -6.64
CA ASN A 168 12.61 0.45 -8.09
C ASN A 168 11.26 0.44 -8.79
N LYS A 169 10.32 -0.39 -8.30
CA LYS A 169 8.96 -0.45 -8.82
C LYS A 169 8.20 0.86 -8.59
N LEU A 170 8.24 1.42 -7.39
CA LEU A 170 7.64 2.72 -7.08
C LEU A 170 8.13 3.80 -8.03
N ILE A 171 9.46 3.88 -8.24
CA ILE A 171 10.07 4.82 -9.19
C ILE A 171 9.58 4.57 -10.61
N GLY A 172 9.56 3.29 -11.05
CA GLY A 172 9.07 2.89 -12.36
C GLY A 172 7.59 3.24 -12.62
N CYS A 173 6.77 3.25 -11.57
CA CYS A 173 5.37 3.67 -11.62
C CYS A 173 5.19 5.20 -11.54
N GLY A 174 6.28 5.97 -11.39
CA GLY A 174 6.24 7.44 -11.38
C GLY A 174 6.31 8.08 -9.99
N ALA A 175 6.80 7.37 -8.97
CA ALA A 175 7.10 7.99 -7.68
C ALA A 175 8.12 9.13 -7.85
N LYS A 176 7.82 10.29 -7.28
CA LYS A 176 8.73 11.46 -7.32
C LYS A 176 9.90 11.24 -6.37
N VAL A 177 11.11 11.08 -6.92
CA VAL A 177 12.34 11.08 -6.14
C VAL A 177 12.82 12.52 -5.93
N ARG A 178 12.71 13.04 -4.71
CA ARG A 178 13.17 14.39 -4.34
C ARG A 178 14.43 14.27 -3.48
N VAL A 179 14.98 15.43 -3.13
CA VAL A 179 16.16 15.50 -2.26
C VAL A 179 15.91 14.84 -0.89
N MET A 180 14.66 14.88 -0.40
CA MET A 180 14.30 14.29 0.89
C MET A 180 14.48 12.77 0.87
N GLU A 181 14.01 12.08 -0.17
CA GLU A 181 14.16 10.63 -0.30
C GLU A 181 15.64 10.22 -0.34
N VAL A 182 16.49 10.98 -1.05
CA VAL A 182 17.95 10.79 -1.03
C VAL A 182 18.51 10.99 0.39
N THR A 183 18.11 12.06 1.09
CA THR A 183 18.60 12.30 2.46
C THR A 183 18.15 11.24 3.46
N TYR A 184 16.94 10.71 3.33
CA TYR A 184 16.45 9.61 4.17
C TYR A 184 17.26 8.34 3.91
N ALA A 185 17.53 8.00 2.64
CA ALA A 185 18.37 6.85 2.31
C ALA A 185 19.79 6.99 2.89
N ILE A 186 20.37 8.19 2.85
CA ILE A 186 21.66 8.49 3.48
C ILE A 186 21.61 8.26 4.99
N GLN A 187 20.62 8.86 5.68
CA GLN A 187 20.48 8.77 7.13
C GLN A 187 20.23 7.33 7.60
N LYS A 188 19.51 6.54 6.81
CA LYS A 188 19.25 5.12 7.05
C LYS A 188 20.36 4.20 6.51
N GLN A 189 21.41 4.77 5.93
CA GLN A 189 22.55 4.05 5.36
C GLN A 189 22.13 2.99 4.32
N ARG A 190 21.07 3.29 3.57
CA ARG A 190 20.47 2.45 2.53
C ARG A 190 21.30 2.49 1.25
N MET A 191 22.53 1.97 1.33
CA MET A 191 23.48 1.93 0.21
C MET A 191 22.95 1.13 -0.99
N ASP A 192 22.11 0.13 -0.72
CA ASP A 192 21.45 -0.76 -1.70
C ASP A 192 20.54 -0.03 -2.70
N ILE A 193 20.03 1.15 -2.35
CA ILE A 193 19.13 1.96 -3.19
C ILE A 193 19.65 3.37 -3.45
N LEU A 194 20.77 3.77 -2.82
CA LEU A 194 21.24 5.16 -2.87
C LEU A 194 21.61 5.59 -4.30
N GLU A 195 22.30 4.74 -5.06
CA GLU A 195 22.64 5.04 -6.45
C GLU A 195 21.40 5.17 -7.35
N LEU A 196 20.40 4.33 -7.12
CA LEU A 196 19.11 4.38 -7.81
C LEU A 196 18.39 5.71 -7.56
N LEU A 197 18.30 6.13 -6.28
CA LEU A 197 17.65 7.37 -5.89
C LEU A 197 18.40 8.59 -6.41
N LEU A 198 19.73 8.61 -6.32
CA LEU A 198 20.55 9.71 -6.84
C LEU A 198 20.30 9.93 -8.34
N SER A 199 20.24 8.84 -9.11
CA SER A 199 20.04 8.86 -10.56
C SER A 199 18.65 9.31 -11.01
N HIS A 200 17.64 9.14 -10.16
CA HIS A 200 16.25 9.57 -10.44
C HIS A 200 15.87 10.86 -9.71
N CYS A 201 16.74 11.38 -8.86
CA CYS A 201 16.46 12.55 -8.03
C CYS A 201 16.20 13.78 -8.92
N GLN A 202 15.05 14.40 -8.73
CA GLN A 202 14.62 15.59 -9.45
C GLN A 202 15.31 16.85 -8.89
N TRP A 203 16.63 16.95 -9.06
CA TRP A 203 17.45 18.05 -8.55
C TRP A 203 16.93 19.44 -8.99
N ARG A 204 16.23 19.49 -10.14
CA ARG A 204 15.77 20.71 -10.81
C ARG A 204 14.29 21.06 -10.61
N ALA A 205 13.46 20.14 -10.08
CA ALA A 205 12.00 20.31 -10.10
C ALA A 205 11.46 21.38 -9.13
N TYR A 206 12.18 21.67 -8.04
CA TYR A 206 11.80 22.75 -7.13
C TYR A 206 12.64 23.99 -7.40
N MET A 207 12.03 24.93 -8.13
CA MET A 207 12.59 26.23 -8.46
C MET A 207 13.15 26.92 -7.20
N ARG A 208 14.49 26.99 -7.09
CA ARG A 208 15.27 28.10 -6.51
C ARG A 208 16.78 27.84 -6.49
N SER A 209 17.27 26.59 -6.43
CA SER A 209 18.70 26.27 -6.66
C SER A 209 19.00 24.75 -6.60
N PRO A 210 19.28 24.07 -7.73
CA PRO A 210 19.77 22.68 -7.73
C PRO A 210 21.02 22.49 -6.87
N ARG A 211 21.89 23.51 -6.80
CA ARG A 211 23.08 23.52 -5.95
C ARG A 211 22.73 23.40 -4.46
N LYS A 212 21.64 24.04 -4.01
CA LYS A 212 21.19 23.95 -2.61
C LYS A 212 20.77 22.51 -2.27
N ASN A 213 20.02 21.85 -3.14
CA ASN A 213 19.60 20.46 -2.94
C ASN A 213 20.80 19.51 -2.89
N MET A 214 21.75 19.64 -3.83
CA MET A 214 22.98 18.85 -3.84
C MET A 214 23.81 19.05 -2.56
N ASN A 215 23.92 20.29 -2.08
CA ASN A 215 24.64 20.59 -0.85
C ASN A 215 23.95 20.00 0.39
N ILE A 216 22.61 19.92 0.42
CA ILE A 216 21.88 19.25 1.50
C ILE A 216 22.23 17.76 1.54
N ALA A 217 22.22 17.08 0.38
CA ALA A 217 22.60 15.67 0.30
C ALA A 217 24.07 15.44 0.73
N LEU A 218 25.00 16.28 0.27
CA LEU A 218 26.42 16.20 0.71
C LEU A 218 26.57 16.40 2.20
N ARG A 219 25.94 17.43 2.76
CA ARG A 219 25.99 17.69 4.20
C ARG A 219 25.50 16.47 4.98
N LYS A 220 24.37 15.87 4.57
CA LYS A 220 23.86 14.65 5.19
C LYS A 220 24.80 13.47 5.04
N ALA A 221 25.48 13.33 3.91
CA ALA A 221 26.47 12.28 3.71
C ALA A 221 27.65 12.43 4.69
N TYR A 222 28.21 13.64 4.82
CA TYR A 222 29.30 13.90 5.78
C TYR A 222 28.88 13.66 7.22
N GLU A 223 27.63 13.98 7.60
CA GLU A 223 27.09 13.70 8.94
C GLU A 223 27.05 12.18 9.27
N THR A 224 27.17 11.29 8.29
CA THR A 224 27.23 9.83 8.53
C THR A 224 28.61 9.31 8.87
N GLU A 225 29.68 10.03 8.50
CA GLU A 225 31.08 9.59 8.59
C GLU A 225 31.40 8.29 7.81
N ILE A 226 30.51 7.83 6.92
CA ILE A 226 30.71 6.63 6.10
C ILE A 226 31.39 7.01 4.78
N MET A 227 32.67 6.69 4.65
CA MET A 227 33.50 7.11 3.51
C MET A 227 32.97 6.65 2.15
N GLU A 228 32.46 5.42 2.05
CA GLU A 228 31.91 4.88 0.80
C GLU A 228 30.64 5.64 0.36
N LEU A 229 29.76 5.94 1.32
CA LEU A 229 28.55 6.72 1.10
C LEU A 229 28.90 8.15 0.66
N ILE A 230 29.84 8.80 1.37
CA ILE A 230 30.34 10.13 1.03
C ILE A 230 30.89 10.14 -0.39
N ALA A 231 31.76 9.19 -0.73
CA ALA A 231 32.36 9.08 -2.05
C ALA A 231 31.30 8.89 -3.15
N LEU A 232 30.29 8.05 -2.91
CA LEU A 232 29.19 7.82 -3.86
C LEU A 232 28.43 9.12 -4.14
N VAL A 233 28.00 9.83 -3.10
CA VAL A 233 27.23 11.08 -3.21
C VAL A 233 28.07 12.18 -3.88
N GLU A 234 29.34 12.32 -3.50
CA GLU A 234 30.26 13.26 -4.14
C GLU A 234 30.43 12.98 -5.63
N ASN A 235 30.69 11.73 -5.99
CA ASN A 235 30.94 11.33 -7.37
C ASN A 235 29.70 11.59 -8.24
N HIS A 236 28.51 11.29 -7.73
CA HIS A 236 27.27 11.56 -8.42
C HIS A 236 27.06 13.07 -8.64
N ILE A 237 27.24 13.89 -7.59
CA ILE A 237 27.07 15.35 -7.70
C ILE A 237 28.12 15.98 -8.62
N LYS A 238 29.36 15.49 -8.64
CA LYS A 238 30.39 15.92 -9.59
C LYS A 238 29.94 15.65 -11.04
N LYS A 239 29.38 14.46 -11.31
CA LYS A 239 28.82 14.10 -12.63
C LYS A 239 27.66 15.02 -13.02
N GLU A 240 26.70 15.23 -12.12
CA GLU A 240 25.55 16.13 -12.35
C GLU A 240 25.97 17.58 -12.63
N LYS A 241 26.94 18.12 -11.86
CA LYS A 241 27.50 19.46 -12.10
C LYS A 241 28.14 19.57 -13.47
N LYS A 242 28.91 18.56 -13.88
CA LYS A 242 29.55 18.53 -15.20
C LYS A 242 28.49 18.52 -16.31
N GLN A 243 27.44 17.70 -16.17
CA GLN A 243 26.34 17.71 -17.12
C GLN A 243 25.69 19.10 -17.18
N MET A 244 25.30 19.67 -16.04
CA MET A 244 24.69 21.00 -15.97
C MET A 244 25.53 22.10 -16.64
N SER A 245 26.86 22.09 -16.46
CA SER A 245 27.74 23.06 -17.12
C SER A 245 27.77 22.91 -18.64
N CYS A 246 27.66 21.68 -19.16
CA CYS A 246 27.63 21.45 -20.60
C CYS A 246 26.34 21.97 -21.25
N TRP A 247 25.20 21.94 -20.54
CA TRP A 247 23.91 22.45 -21.06
C TRP A 247 23.84 23.98 -21.17
N GLN A 248 24.70 24.74 -20.46
CA GLN A 248 24.76 26.20 -20.58
C GLN A 248 25.42 26.68 -21.88
N PHE A 249 25.99 25.78 -22.70
CA PHE A 249 26.62 26.09 -23.98
C PHE A 249 25.74 25.79 -25.21
N TRP A 250 24.54 25.23 -25.02
CA TRP A 250 23.65 24.78 -26.11
C TRP A 250 22.25 25.41 -26.07
N ASN A 251 22.07 26.49 -25.31
CA ASN A 251 20.90 27.38 -25.33
C ASN A 251 21.37 28.81 -25.62
#